data_AF-A0A959I7E7-F1
#
_entry.id   AF-A0A959I7E7-F1
#
_cell.length_a   1.000
_cell.length_b   1.000
_cell.length_c   1.000
_cell.angle_alpha   90.00
_cell.angle_beta   90.00
_cell.angle_gamma   90.00
#
_symmetry.space_group_name_H-M   'P 1'
#
loop_
_entity.id
_entity.type
_entity.pdbx_description
1 polymer ?
#
loop_
_entity_poly.entity_id
_entity_poly.type
_entity_poly.pdbx_seq_one_letter_code
_entity_poly.pdbx_strand_id
1 'polypeptide(L)'
;MALREDFPPAGAEYLGGESDGYVYRTVFAGSNLEQSYQMIRQFLQEEGYADLPLPADVEELKKFRLPTRNKQILLFEDNGYVHNPVKILFPVDARQKRTLILEIYNEAAERHLLRFHRRLTD
;
A
#
# COMPACT_ATOMS: atom_id res chain seq x y z
N MET A 1 -19.01 4.66 -3.20
CA MET A 1 -18.35 4.65 -4.52
C MET A 1 -17.01 3.97 -4.34
N ALA A 2 -16.40 3.47 -5.41
CA ALA A 2 -15.08 2.86 -5.32
C ALA A 2 -14.03 3.95 -5.02
N LEU A 3 -13.00 3.62 -4.26
CA LEU A 3 -11.94 4.53 -3.82
C LEU A 3 -11.22 5.20 -4.99
N ARG A 4 -11.11 4.51 -6.14
CA ARG A 4 -10.53 5.08 -7.35
C ARG A 4 -11.36 6.22 -7.96
N GLU A 5 -12.68 6.18 -7.78
CA GLU A 5 -13.62 7.18 -8.32
C GLU A 5 -13.91 8.30 -7.31
N ASP A 6 -13.96 7.96 -6.03
CA ASP A 6 -14.32 8.86 -4.94
C ASP A 6 -13.29 8.77 -3.81
N PHE A 7 -12.13 9.38 -4.05
CA PHE A 7 -11.01 9.30 -3.12
C PHE A 7 -11.33 10.05 -1.81
N PRO A 8 -11.16 9.44 -0.63
CA PRO A 8 -11.56 10.06 0.63
C PRO A 8 -10.80 11.37 0.90
N PRO A 9 -11.47 12.42 1.39
CA PRO A 9 -10.83 13.69 1.70
C PRO A 9 -9.87 13.57 2.90
N ALA A 10 -9.05 14.60 3.10
CA ALA A 10 -8.10 14.64 4.22
C ALA A 10 -8.80 14.51 5.58
N GLY A 11 -8.26 13.63 6.43
CA GLY A 11 -8.82 13.31 7.75
C GLY A 11 -10.00 12.35 7.72
N ALA A 12 -10.41 11.85 6.56
CA ALA A 12 -11.47 10.85 6.47
C ALA A 12 -10.95 9.46 6.84
N GLU A 13 -11.76 8.73 7.60
CA GLU A 13 -11.63 7.29 7.79
C GLU A 13 -12.51 6.56 6.77
N TYR A 14 -11.95 5.56 6.07
CA TYR A 14 -12.66 4.75 5.09
C TYR A 14 -12.25 3.29 5.23
N LEU A 15 -13.21 2.40 5.49
CA LEU A 15 -12.99 0.94 5.63
C LEU A 15 -11.79 0.56 6.53
N GLY A 16 -11.63 1.28 7.66
CA GLY A 16 -10.54 1.03 8.62
C GLY A 16 -9.16 1.56 8.22
N GLY A 17 -9.09 2.33 7.13
CA GLY A 17 -7.93 3.13 6.76
C GLY A 17 -8.17 4.62 6.91
N GLU A 18 -7.11 5.39 6.80
CA GLU A 18 -7.09 6.85 6.94
C GLU A 18 -6.61 7.49 5.63
N SER A 19 -7.19 8.63 5.25
CA SER A 19 -6.74 9.43 4.11
C SER A 19 -6.20 10.77 4.55
N ASP A 20 -5.07 11.19 3.99
CA ASP A 20 -4.57 12.58 4.09
C ASP A 20 -5.03 13.46 2.90
N GLY A 21 -5.92 12.94 2.05
CA GLY A 21 -6.40 13.57 0.83
C GLY A 21 -5.56 13.24 -0.42
N TYR A 22 -4.34 12.73 -0.23
CA TYR A 22 -3.44 12.30 -1.30
C TYR A 22 -3.11 10.81 -1.22
N VAL A 23 -3.04 10.26 -0.02
CA VAL A 23 -2.72 8.87 0.28
C VAL A 23 -3.77 8.33 1.22
N TYR A 24 -4.40 7.24 0.81
CA TYR A 24 -5.20 6.38 1.65
C TYR A 24 -4.30 5.24 2.16
N ARG A 25 -4.29 5.02 3.47
CA ARG A 25 -3.46 4.01 4.11
C ARG A 25 -4.29 3.12 5.02
N THR A 26 -4.13 1.81 4.87
CA THR A 26 -4.78 0.81 5.71
C THR A 26 -3.87 -0.38 6.01
N VAL A 27 -4.26 -1.20 7.00
CA VAL A 27 -3.47 -2.34 7.48
C VAL A 27 -4.29 -3.61 7.41
N PHE A 28 -3.73 -4.63 6.75
CA PHE A 28 -4.34 -5.96 6.65
C PHE A 28 -3.56 -6.98 7.49
N ALA A 29 -4.28 -7.69 8.37
CA ALA A 29 -3.69 -8.68 9.27
C ALA A 29 -4.57 -9.94 9.37
N GLY A 30 -4.32 -10.90 8.47
CA GLY A 30 -4.96 -12.21 8.46
C GLY A 30 -4.31 -13.20 9.42
N SER A 31 -4.74 -14.46 9.35
CA SER A 31 -4.14 -15.57 10.11
C SER A 31 -2.68 -15.82 9.73
N ASN A 32 -2.33 -15.60 8.46
CA ASN A 32 -0.99 -15.70 7.89
C ASN A 32 -0.80 -14.64 6.79
N LEU A 33 0.42 -14.54 6.24
CA LEU A 33 0.76 -13.54 5.23
C LEU A 33 -0.01 -13.74 3.91
N GLU A 34 -0.27 -14.99 3.52
CA GLU A 34 -1.07 -15.33 2.33
C GLU A 34 -2.48 -14.72 2.45
N GLN A 35 -3.15 -14.93 3.59
CA GLN A 35 -4.48 -14.38 3.83
C GLN A 35 -4.45 -12.84 3.81
N SER A 36 -3.45 -12.20 4.40
CA SER A 36 -3.31 -10.74 4.32
C SER A 36 -3.17 -10.25 2.89
N TYR A 37 -2.42 -11.00 2.07
CA TYR A 37 -2.25 -10.64 0.67
C TYR A 37 -3.54 -10.84 -0.14
N GLN A 38 -4.27 -11.94 0.08
CA GLN A 38 -5.56 -12.17 -0.56
C GLN A 38 -6.60 -11.10 -0.18
N MET A 39 -6.63 -10.65 1.08
CA MET A 39 -7.50 -9.55 1.50
C MET A 39 -7.18 -8.24 0.76
N ILE A 40 -5.88 -7.93 0.55
CA ILE A 40 -5.48 -6.76 -0.25
C ILE A 40 -5.93 -6.91 -1.71
N ARG A 41 -5.73 -8.08 -2.32
CA ARG A 41 -6.14 -8.32 -3.72
C ARG A 41 -7.65 -8.14 -3.90
N GLN A 42 -8.43 -8.70 -2.99
CA GLN A 42 -9.88 -8.55 -2.99
C GLN A 42 -10.30 -7.09 -2.81
N PHE A 43 -9.71 -6.39 -1.83
CA PHE A 43 -9.97 -4.97 -1.61
C PHE A 43 -9.66 -4.13 -2.85
N LEU A 44 -8.49 -4.32 -3.47
CA LEU A 44 -8.11 -3.60 -4.69
C LEU A 44 -9.08 -3.89 -5.85
N GLN A 45 -9.54 -5.13 -5.99
CA GLN A 45 -10.53 -5.47 -7.01
C GLN A 45 -11.86 -4.74 -6.78
N GLU A 46 -12.36 -4.74 -5.55
CA GLU A 46 -13.62 -4.09 -5.16
C GLU A 46 -13.54 -2.56 -5.29
N GLU A 47 -12.36 -1.98 -5.03
CA GLU A 47 -12.11 -0.54 -5.04
C GLU A 47 -11.66 0.02 -6.41
N GLY A 48 -11.74 -0.79 -7.48
CA GLY A 48 -11.55 -0.33 -8.86
C GLY A 48 -10.12 -0.42 -9.41
N TYR A 49 -9.25 -1.22 -8.78
CA TYR A 49 -7.85 -1.42 -9.13
C TYR A 49 -7.53 -2.82 -9.68
N ALA A 50 -8.54 -3.52 -10.23
CA ALA A 50 -8.39 -4.88 -10.75
C ALA A 50 -7.48 -4.98 -12.00
N ASP A 51 -7.25 -3.86 -12.68
CA ASP A 51 -6.40 -3.71 -13.87
C ASP A 51 -4.91 -3.60 -13.54
N LEU A 52 -4.55 -3.37 -12.27
CA LEU A 52 -3.15 -3.25 -11.89
C LEU A 52 -2.45 -4.62 -11.95
N PRO A 53 -1.21 -4.69 -12.49
CA PRO A 53 -0.38 -5.86 -12.29
C PRO A 53 -0.12 -5.98 -10.78
N LEU A 54 -0.33 -7.17 -10.23
CA LEU A 54 0.03 -7.49 -8.86
C LEU A 54 0.90 -8.74 -8.88
N PRO A 55 1.75 -8.97 -7.86
CA PRO A 55 2.43 -10.25 -7.70
C PRO A 55 1.44 -11.43 -7.82
N ALA A 56 1.85 -12.54 -8.43
CA ALA A 56 0.96 -13.67 -8.63
C ALA A 56 0.52 -14.29 -7.28
N ASP A 57 1.45 -14.31 -6.33
CA ASP A 57 1.30 -14.92 -5.01
C ASP A 57 2.20 -14.25 -3.95
N VAL A 58 2.13 -14.76 -2.72
CA VAL A 58 2.92 -14.23 -1.61
C VAL A 58 4.42 -14.51 -1.74
N GLU A 59 4.82 -15.55 -2.47
CA GLU A 59 6.24 -15.88 -2.68
C GLU A 59 6.88 -14.89 -3.64
N GLU A 60 6.16 -14.47 -4.67
CA GLU A 60 6.56 -13.35 -5.52
C GLU A 60 6.55 -12.03 -4.75
N LEU A 61 5.52 -11.74 -3.95
CA LEU A 61 5.47 -10.54 -3.11
C LEU A 61 6.69 -10.42 -2.18
N LYS A 62 7.14 -11.54 -1.58
CA LYS A 62 8.33 -11.56 -0.71
C LYS A 62 9.62 -11.14 -1.41
N LYS A 63 9.72 -11.27 -2.74
CA LYS A 63 10.90 -10.82 -3.50
C LYS A 63 11.07 -9.30 -3.50
N PHE A 64 10.00 -8.56 -3.21
CA PHE A 64 10.03 -7.10 -3.05
C PHE A 64 10.38 -6.65 -1.63
N ARG A 65 10.55 -7.59 -0.68
CA ARG A 65 11.01 -7.26 0.66
C ARG A 65 12.49 -6.88 0.61
N LEU A 66 12.85 -5.78 1.26
CA LEU A 66 14.25 -5.38 1.36
C LEU A 66 15.04 -6.44 2.15
N PRO A 67 16.25 -6.82 1.69
CA PRO A 67 17.04 -7.89 2.32
C PRO A 67 17.68 -7.47 3.65
N THR A 68 17.44 -6.24 4.11
CA THR A 68 18.09 -5.63 5.28
C THR A 68 17.15 -5.45 6.45
N ARG A 69 17.69 -5.59 7.66
CA ARG A 69 17.04 -5.18 8.92
C ARG A 69 17.53 -3.83 9.42
N ASN A 70 18.42 -3.17 8.66
CA ASN A 70 18.93 -1.86 9.03
C ASN A 70 17.78 -0.84 8.93
N LYS A 71 17.30 -0.40 10.10
CA LYS A 71 16.22 0.58 10.22
C LYS A 71 16.52 1.87 9.46
N GLN A 72 17.77 2.27 9.34
CA GLN A 72 18.14 3.48 8.59
C GLN A 72 17.84 3.32 7.10
N ILE A 73 18.11 2.16 6.51
CA ILE A 73 17.82 1.90 5.09
C ILE A 73 16.31 1.82 4.86
N LEU A 74 15.59 1.17 5.78
CA LEU A 74 14.11 1.07 5.74
C LEU A 74 13.38 2.42 5.90
N LEU A 75 14.07 3.48 6.33
CA LEU A 75 13.50 4.83 6.38
C LEU A 75 13.50 5.52 5.01
N PHE A 76 14.38 5.10 4.09
CA PHE A 76 14.56 5.76 2.79
C PHE A 76 14.00 4.95 1.61
N GLU A 77 13.74 3.66 1.81
CA GLU A 77 13.26 2.77 0.75
C GLU A 77 11.89 2.17 1.09
N ASP A 78 11.06 2.04 0.06
CA ASP A 78 9.79 1.33 0.16
C ASP A 78 10.05 -0.18 0.35
N ASN A 79 9.78 -0.68 1.56
CA ASN A 79 9.94 -2.10 1.89
C ASN A 79 8.74 -2.93 1.39
N GLY A 80 8.62 -3.12 0.07
CA GLY A 80 7.54 -3.91 -0.50
C GLY A 80 7.31 -3.66 -1.98
N TYR A 81 6.16 -4.13 -2.46
CA TYR A 81 5.75 -3.96 -3.86
C TYR A 81 5.28 -2.53 -4.11
N VAL A 82 5.76 -1.91 -5.18
CA VAL A 82 5.47 -0.53 -5.55
C VAL A 82 5.08 -0.49 -7.03
N HIS A 83 3.82 -0.15 -7.30
CA HIS A 83 3.33 0.04 -8.65
C HIS A 83 2.21 1.07 -8.65
N ASN A 84 2.44 2.21 -9.30
CA ASN A 84 1.51 3.33 -9.31
C ASN A 84 0.07 2.89 -9.66
N PRO A 85 -0.97 3.23 -8.86
CA PRO A 85 -0.96 4.09 -7.66
C PRO A 85 -0.85 3.37 -6.32
N VAL A 86 -0.52 2.08 -6.30
CA VAL A 86 -0.56 1.21 -5.12
C VAL A 86 0.84 0.89 -4.60
N LYS A 87 0.96 0.81 -3.27
CA LYS A 87 2.09 0.17 -2.58
C LYS A 87 1.58 -0.87 -1.61
N ILE A 88 2.20 -2.05 -1.63
CA ILE A 88 1.97 -3.14 -0.67
C ILE A 88 3.25 -3.32 0.14
N LEU A 89 3.25 -2.76 1.34
CA LEU A 89 4.45 -2.62 2.15
C LEU A 89 4.47 -3.62 3.31
N PHE A 90 5.65 -4.16 3.58
CA PHE A 90 5.92 -4.92 4.79
C PHE A 90 6.21 -3.99 5.96
N PRO A 91 5.67 -4.26 7.16
CA PRO A 91 5.98 -3.49 8.34
C PRO A 91 7.48 -3.58 8.68
N VAL A 92 8.03 -2.47 9.20
CA VAL A 92 9.42 -2.41 9.69
C VAL A 92 9.63 -3.34 10.89
N ASP A 93 8.60 -3.53 11.71
CA ASP A 93 8.65 -4.46 12.83
C ASP A 93 8.55 -5.92 12.36
N ALA A 94 9.68 -6.63 12.44
CA ALA A 94 9.80 -8.04 12.07
C ALA A 94 8.92 -8.99 12.90
N ARG A 95 8.28 -8.53 14.00
CA ARG A 95 7.28 -9.29 14.74
C ARG A 95 5.95 -9.37 14.00
N GLN A 96 5.64 -8.39 13.14
CA GLN A 96 4.41 -8.31 12.37
C GLN A 96 4.49 -9.12 11.06
N LYS A 97 4.91 -10.39 11.16
CA LYS A 97 5.25 -11.23 9.99
C LYS A 97 4.08 -11.51 9.04
N ARG A 98 2.85 -11.37 9.53
CA ARG A 98 1.61 -11.62 8.79
C ARG A 98 0.92 -10.34 8.34
N THR A 99 1.43 -9.18 8.70
CA THR A 99 0.77 -7.90 8.43
C THR A 99 1.29 -7.30 7.13
N LEU A 100 0.41 -6.66 6.37
CA LEU A 100 0.75 -5.84 5.21
C LEU A 100 0.10 -4.46 5.36
N ILE A 101 0.79 -3.43 4.90
CA ILE A 101 0.29 -2.06 4.82
C ILE A 101 -0.03 -1.80 3.35
N LEU A 102 -1.24 -1.33 3.09
CA LEU A 102 -1.65 -0.88 1.76
C LEU A 102 -1.65 0.66 1.75
N GLU A 103 -0.92 1.24 0.81
CA GLU A 103 -1.01 2.67 0.47
C GLU A 103 -1.58 2.78 -0.93
N ILE A 104 -2.61 3.61 -1.11
CA ILE A 104 -3.20 3.94 -2.40
C ILE A 104 -3.12 5.45 -2.56
N TYR A 105 -2.53 5.90 -3.66
CA TYR A 105 -2.35 7.32 -3.95
C TYR A 105 -3.46 7.82 -4.89
N ASN A 106 -3.95 9.04 -4.63
CA ASN A 106 -4.98 9.68 -5.43
C ASN A 106 -4.47 10.08 -6.82
N GLU A 107 -4.81 9.30 -7.85
CA GLU A 107 -4.39 9.53 -9.24
C GLU A 107 -4.81 10.91 -9.79
N ALA A 108 -5.90 11.49 -9.26
CA ALA A 108 -6.41 12.79 -9.66
C ALA A 108 -5.70 13.97 -8.95
N ALA A 109 -4.85 13.70 -7.95
CA ALA A 109 -4.13 14.74 -7.24
C ALA A 109 -3.09 15.44 -8.13
N GLU A 110 -2.93 16.75 -7.93
CA GLU A 110 -1.85 17.49 -8.58
C GLU A 110 -0.49 16.87 -8.23
N ARG A 111 0.37 16.70 -9.24
CA ARG A 111 1.71 16.13 -9.11
C ARG A 111 1.70 14.74 -8.46
N HIS A 112 0.64 13.96 -8.69
CA HIS A 112 0.46 12.61 -8.16
C HIS A 112 1.73 11.75 -8.25
N LEU A 113 2.43 11.71 -9.39
CA LEU A 113 3.66 10.92 -9.53
C LEU A 113 4.78 11.38 -8.56
N LEU A 114 4.92 12.68 -8.31
CA LEU A 114 5.87 13.19 -7.33
C LEU A 114 5.45 12.84 -5.90
N ARG A 115 4.14 12.87 -5.61
CA ARG A 115 3.58 12.43 -4.31
C ARG A 115 3.82 10.93 -4.11
N PHE A 116 3.49 10.10 -5.10
CA PHE A 116 3.69 8.65 -5.11
C PHE A 116 5.15 8.27 -4.81
N HIS A 117 6.10 8.94 -5.46
CA HIS A 117 7.53 8.70 -5.23
C HIS A 117 8.13 9.47 -4.04
N ARG A 118 7.30 10.14 -3.23
CA ARG A 118 7.71 10.95 -2.06
C ARG A 118 8.82 11.97 -2.43
N ARG A 119 8.72 12.56 -3.62
CA ARG A 119 9.64 13.58 -4.16
C ARG A 119 9.10 14.99 -4.04
N LEU A 120 7.81 15.13 -3.72
CA LEU A 120 7.22 16.42 -3.43
C LEU A 120 7.41 16.72 -1.93
N THR A 121 8.26 17.70 -1.64
CA THR A 121 8.30 18.37 -0.34
C THR A 121 7.40 19.58 -0.46
N ASP A 122 6.21 19.51 0.13
CA ASP A 122 5.36 20.68 0.34
C ASP A 122 5.97 21.59 1.44
#